data_AF-A0A4Q3D0F7-F1
#
_entry.id   AF-A0A4Q3D0F7-F1
#
_cell.length_a   1.000
_cell.length_b   1.000
_cell.length_c   1.000
_cell.angle_alpha   90.00
_cell.angle_beta   90.00
_cell.angle_gamma   90.00
#
_symmetry.space_group_name_H-M   'P 1'
#
loop_
_entity.id
_entity.type
_entity.pdbx_description
1 polymer ?
#
loop_
_entity_poly.entity_id
_entity_poly.type
_entity_poly.pdbx_seq_one_letter_code
_entity_poly.pdbx_strand_id
1 'polypeptide(L)'
;MGQRLKAPYRAISVIIILLLLAGAWLFRNSNRLPGNGSQKIIPANAALSFTKHASCRMACRGITETAIREVLAEGSINSRKSDPDDSPCPTYAIEDRVKNGQLLRIVFGVCGQQVKVITCIDLEQEQDCDCK
;
A
#
# COMPACT_ATOMS: atom_id res chain seq x y z
N MET A 1 47.99 -24.01 -34.23
CA MET A 1 47.92 -24.37 -32.81
C MET A 1 47.02 -23.33 -32.12
N GLY A 2 45.69 -23.51 -32.19
CA GLY A 2 44.71 -22.52 -31.70
C GLY A 2 44.04 -23.00 -30.43
N GLN A 3 44.43 -22.46 -29.29
CA GLN A 3 43.83 -22.82 -28.00
C GLN A 3 42.53 -22.03 -27.76
N ARG A 4 41.45 -22.78 -27.51
CA ARG A 4 40.12 -22.27 -27.19
C ARG A 4 40.09 -21.64 -25.79
N LEU A 5 40.07 -20.31 -25.70
CA LEU A 5 39.61 -19.59 -24.51
C LEU A 5 38.07 -19.69 -24.43
N LYS A 6 37.53 -20.82 -23.94
CA LYS A 6 36.09 -21.02 -23.72
C LYS A 6 35.82 -21.52 -22.30
N ALA A 7 36.28 -20.80 -21.28
CA ALA A 7 36.03 -21.20 -19.89
C ALA A 7 35.73 -20.06 -18.90
N PRO A 8 36.23 -18.81 -19.02
CA PRO A 8 35.91 -17.79 -18.01
C PRO A 8 34.65 -16.97 -18.36
N TYR A 9 34.35 -16.79 -19.66
CA TYR A 9 33.28 -15.88 -20.10
C TYR A 9 31.88 -16.36 -19.69
N ARG A 10 31.61 -17.66 -19.74
CA ARG A 10 30.29 -18.20 -19.35
C ARG A 10 30.01 -18.06 -17.85
N ALA A 11 31.02 -18.25 -17.01
CA ALA A 11 30.88 -18.07 -15.57
C ALA A 11 30.67 -16.59 -15.20
N ILE A 12 31.42 -15.68 -15.83
CA ILE A 12 31.27 -14.23 -15.63
C ILE A 12 29.88 -13.76 -16.07
N SER A 13 29.38 -14.22 -17.24
CA SER A 13 28.03 -13.87 -17.69
C SER A 13 26.94 -14.35 -16.72
N VAL A 14 27.07 -15.55 -16.14
CA VAL A 14 26.11 -16.06 -15.15
C VAL A 14 26.14 -15.23 -13.86
N ILE A 15 27.33 -14.85 -13.37
CA ILE A 15 27.45 -13.99 -12.18
C ILE A 15 26.84 -12.62 -12.42
N ILE A 16 27.09 -12.01 -13.58
CA ILE A 16 26.49 -10.71 -13.94
C ILE A 16 24.97 -10.83 -14.03
N ILE A 17 24.43 -11.89 -14.65
CA ILE A 17 22.99 -12.11 -14.71
C ILE A 17 22.40 -12.32 -13.31
N LEU A 18 23.04 -13.09 -12.44
CA LEU A 18 22.60 -13.28 -11.06
C LEU A 18 22.64 -11.99 -10.25
N LEU A 19 23.67 -11.14 -10.43
CA LEU A 19 23.76 -9.83 -9.80
C LEU A 19 22.71 -8.85 -10.35
N LEU A 20 22.39 -8.91 -11.65
CA LEU A 20 21.32 -8.11 -12.24
C LEU A 20 19.94 -8.58 -11.78
N LEU A 21 19.71 -9.88 -11.65
CA LEU A 21 18.46 -10.44 -11.12
C LEU A 21 18.30 -10.15 -9.63
N ALA A 22 19.36 -10.32 -8.84
CA ALA A 22 19.37 -9.96 -7.42
C ALA A 22 19.21 -8.45 -7.24
N GLY A 23 19.90 -7.64 -8.05
CA GLY A 23 19.77 -6.19 -8.07
C GLY A 23 18.37 -5.73 -8.46
N ALA A 24 17.75 -6.33 -9.49
CA ALA A 24 16.37 -6.05 -9.88
C ALA A 24 15.35 -6.50 -8.83
N TRP A 25 15.60 -7.64 -8.16
CA TRP A 25 14.78 -8.12 -7.06
C TRP A 25 14.89 -7.20 -5.84
N LEU A 26 16.11 -6.81 -5.46
CA LEU A 26 16.38 -5.83 -4.40
C LEU A 26 15.81 -4.46 -4.75
N PHE A 27 15.90 -4.01 -6.00
CA PHE A 27 15.36 -2.73 -6.46
C PHE A 27 13.83 -2.73 -6.49
N ARG A 28 13.18 -3.81 -6.95
CA ARG A 28 11.72 -3.97 -6.85
C ARG A 28 11.25 -3.98 -5.39
N ASN A 29 12.01 -4.61 -4.49
CA ASN A 29 11.70 -4.63 -3.07
C ASN A 29 12.00 -3.28 -2.37
N SER A 30 13.03 -2.57 -2.80
CA SER A 30 13.49 -1.31 -2.21
C SER A 30 12.79 -0.06 -2.77
N ASN A 31 12.05 -0.17 -3.88
CA ASN A 31 11.30 0.94 -4.49
C ASN A 31 9.94 1.22 -3.86
N ARG A 32 9.67 0.77 -2.63
CA ARG A 32 8.84 1.58 -1.74
C ARG A 32 9.65 2.81 -1.35
N LEU A 33 9.87 3.71 -2.30
CA LEU A 33 10.28 5.07 -1.98
C LEU A 33 9.18 5.60 -1.05
N PRO A 34 9.49 6.00 0.20
CA PRO A 34 8.50 6.71 1.00
C PRO A 34 8.02 7.85 0.13
N GLY A 35 6.71 7.89 -0.16
CA GLY A 35 6.13 8.88 -1.05
C GLY A 35 6.65 10.25 -0.64
N ASN A 36 7.51 10.82 -1.50
CA ASN A 36 8.25 12.02 -1.19
C ASN A 36 7.23 13.17 -1.07
N GLY A 37 6.89 13.55 0.16
CA GLY A 37 6.15 14.78 0.47
C GLY A 37 4.70 14.66 0.98
N SER A 38 4.20 13.50 1.41
CA SER A 38 2.83 13.43 1.95
C SER A 38 2.77 13.90 3.41
N GLN A 39 2.16 15.06 3.65
CA GLN A 39 1.82 15.57 4.97
C GLN A 39 1.17 14.44 5.81
N LYS A 40 1.78 14.08 6.94
CA LYS A 40 1.25 13.04 7.81
C LYS A 40 0.11 13.61 8.65
N ILE A 41 -1.06 13.77 8.02
CA ILE A 41 -2.27 14.33 8.64
C ILE A 41 -2.77 13.43 9.77
N ILE A 42 -2.56 12.12 9.64
CA ILE A 42 -2.98 11.12 10.63
C ILE A 42 -1.74 10.38 11.17
N PRO A 43 -1.52 10.34 12.50
CA PRO A 43 -0.46 9.54 13.09
C PRO A 43 -0.64 8.05 12.78
N ALA A 44 0.44 7.34 12.45
CA ALA A 44 0.37 5.91 12.09
C ALA A 44 -0.11 5.02 13.26
N ASN A 45 0.13 5.49 14.49
CA ASN A 45 -0.32 4.85 15.73
C ASN A 45 -1.65 5.43 16.24
N ALA A 46 -2.38 6.22 15.45
CA ALA A 46 -3.68 6.75 15.87
C ALA A 46 -4.63 5.63 16.28
N ALA A 47 -5.45 5.89 17.30
CA ALA A 47 -6.53 4.99 17.67
C ALA A 47 -7.59 4.99 16.56
N LEU A 48 -7.85 3.82 15.99
CA LEU A 48 -8.81 3.65 14.91
C LEU A 48 -10.12 3.11 15.48
N SER A 49 -11.23 3.71 15.05
CA SER A 49 -12.56 3.15 15.21
C SER A 49 -13.12 2.82 13.83
N PHE A 50 -13.93 1.77 13.74
CA PHE A 50 -14.45 1.28 12.47
C PHE A 50 -15.94 1.53 12.39
N THR A 51 -16.40 2.11 11.29
CA THR A 51 -17.84 2.18 11.00
C THR A 51 -18.38 0.80 10.62
N LYS A 52 -19.71 0.60 10.73
CA LYS A 52 -20.36 -0.63 10.27
C LYS A 52 -20.03 -0.96 8.81
N HIS A 53 -20.02 0.08 7.96
CA HIS A 53 -19.72 -0.06 6.55
C HIS A 53 -18.27 -0.49 6.29
N ALA A 54 -17.29 0.10 7.00
CA ALA A 54 -15.90 -0.33 6.94
C ALA A 54 -15.74 -1.80 7.38
N SER A 55 -16.28 -2.17 8.54
CA SER A 55 -16.21 -3.55 9.05
C SER A 55 -16.82 -4.56 8.09
N CYS A 56 -17.96 -4.23 7.47
CA CYS A 56 -18.58 -5.09 6.46
C CYS A 56 -17.66 -5.30 5.25
N ARG A 57 -17.09 -4.23 4.70
CA ARG A 57 -16.18 -4.33 3.54
C ARG A 57 -14.88 -5.04 3.88
N MET A 58 -14.38 -4.87 5.10
CA MET A 58 -13.23 -5.62 5.59
C MET A 58 -13.49 -7.13 5.57
N ALA A 59 -14.60 -7.56 6.17
CA ALA A 59 -15.00 -8.96 6.20
C ALA A 59 -15.25 -9.53 4.79
N CYS A 60 -15.99 -8.80 3.95
CA CYS A 60 -16.35 -9.25 2.61
C CYS A 60 -15.12 -9.43 1.69
N ARG A 61 -14.12 -8.54 1.81
CA ARG A 61 -12.96 -8.47 0.90
C ARG A 61 -11.65 -8.99 1.50
N GLY A 62 -11.73 -9.63 2.67
CA GLY A 62 -10.55 -10.14 3.38
C GLY A 62 -9.52 -9.06 3.77
N ILE A 63 -9.96 -7.80 3.95
CA ILE A 63 -9.07 -6.70 4.33
C ILE A 63 -8.87 -6.74 5.85
N THR A 64 -7.63 -6.94 6.28
CA THR A 64 -7.28 -7.04 7.70
C THR A 64 -6.97 -5.67 8.32
N GLU A 65 -7.08 -5.54 9.64
CA GLU A 65 -6.62 -4.33 10.33
C GLU A 65 -5.12 -4.08 10.08
N THR A 66 -4.30 -5.12 10.01
CA THR A 66 -2.87 -4.99 9.69
C THR A 66 -2.65 -4.32 8.34
N ALA A 67 -3.43 -4.68 7.31
CA ALA A 67 -3.36 -4.02 6.01
C ALA A 67 -3.78 -2.54 6.10
N ILE A 68 -4.81 -2.22 6.87
CA ILE A 68 -5.24 -0.83 7.10
C ILE A 68 -4.16 -0.01 7.80
N ARG A 69 -3.47 -0.61 8.78
CA ARG A 69 -2.34 0.00 9.49
C ARG A 69 -1.15 0.24 8.56
N GLU A 70 -0.89 -0.69 7.64
CA GLU A 70 0.13 -0.53 6.61
C GLU A 70 -0.20 0.65 5.68
N VAL A 71 -1.43 0.72 5.17
CA VAL A 71 -1.90 1.86 4.36
C VAL A 71 -1.73 3.17 5.11
N LEU A 72 -2.08 3.22 6.40
CA LEU A 72 -1.94 4.44 7.20
C LEU A 72 -0.47 4.84 7.44
N ALA A 73 0.44 3.87 7.52
CA ALA A 73 1.85 4.11 7.80
C ALA A 73 2.67 4.45 6.55
N GLU A 74 2.36 3.81 5.42
CA GLU A 74 3.18 3.78 4.21
C GLU A 74 2.47 4.39 2.98
N GLY A 75 1.15 4.51 3.03
CA GLY A 75 0.34 4.95 1.91
C GLY A 75 0.43 6.44 1.59
N SER A 76 -0.13 6.80 0.44
CA SER A 76 -0.15 8.16 -0.08
C SER A 76 -1.57 8.72 -0.12
N ILE A 77 -1.74 9.99 0.25
CA ILE A 77 -3.04 10.66 0.21
C ILE A 77 -3.48 10.83 -1.25
N ASN A 78 -4.70 10.39 -1.55
CA ASN A 78 -5.38 10.67 -2.80
C ASN A 78 -6.25 11.92 -2.62
N SER A 79 -5.72 13.09 -2.98
CA SER A 79 -6.41 14.38 -2.82
C SER A 79 -7.70 14.48 -3.63
N ARG A 80 -7.85 13.72 -4.73
CA ARG A 80 -9.09 13.68 -5.54
C ARG A 80 -10.22 12.95 -4.81
N LYS A 81 -9.88 12.05 -3.90
CA LYS A 81 -10.82 11.21 -3.15
C LYS A 81 -10.91 11.61 -1.67
N SER A 82 -10.23 12.69 -1.30
CA SER A 82 -10.26 13.30 0.02
C SER A 82 -11.11 14.56 -0.04
N ASP A 83 -11.75 14.91 1.06
CA ASP A 83 -12.47 16.16 1.24
C ASP A 83 -12.07 16.76 2.61
N PRO A 84 -11.04 17.63 2.64
CA PRO A 84 -10.58 18.27 3.87
C PRO A 84 -11.61 19.20 4.53
N ASP A 85 -12.65 19.62 3.79
CA ASP A 85 -13.70 20.52 4.27
C ASP A 85 -14.99 19.74 4.63
N ASP A 86 -14.95 18.40 4.59
CA ASP A 86 -16.09 17.53 4.88
C ASP A 86 -16.59 17.68 6.33
N SER A 87 -17.89 17.45 6.50
CA SER A 87 -18.62 17.68 7.74
C SER A 87 -19.37 16.41 8.17
N PRO A 88 -19.30 16.00 9.46
CA PRO A 88 -18.74 16.74 10.60
C PRO A 88 -17.22 16.62 10.77
N CYS A 89 -16.53 15.83 9.93
CA CYS A 89 -15.11 15.59 10.05
C CYS A 89 -14.45 15.56 8.66
N PRO A 90 -13.29 16.21 8.47
CA PRO A 90 -12.48 16.08 7.26
C PRO A 90 -12.22 14.63 6.89
N THR A 91 -12.29 14.30 5.59
CA THR A 91 -12.05 12.95 5.09
C THR A 91 -10.80 12.86 4.24
N TYR A 92 -10.00 11.82 4.48
CA TYR A 92 -8.76 11.56 3.77
C TYR A 92 -8.75 10.14 3.21
N ALA A 93 -8.66 10.03 1.90
CA ALA A 93 -8.44 8.76 1.22
C ALA A 93 -6.93 8.50 1.11
N ILE A 94 -6.47 7.41 1.70
CA ILE A 94 -5.07 6.97 1.60
C ILE A 94 -5.01 5.67 0.81
N GLU A 95 -4.08 5.60 -0.13
CA GLU A 95 -3.89 4.46 -1.02
C GLU A 95 -2.51 3.83 -0.83
N ASP A 96 -2.47 2.51 -0.82
CA ASP A 96 -1.23 1.75 -0.82
C ASP A 96 -1.42 0.35 -1.44
N ARG A 97 -0.35 -0.21 -2.00
CA ARG A 97 -0.28 -1.63 -2.31
C ARG A 97 0.38 -2.35 -1.15
N VAL A 98 -0.45 -2.97 -0.31
CA VAL A 98 -0.02 -3.63 0.92
C VAL A 98 0.75 -4.93 0.65
N LYS A 99 1.49 -5.44 1.65
CA LYS A 99 2.40 -6.59 1.52
C LYS A 99 1.75 -7.87 0.99
N ASN A 100 0.46 -8.07 1.24
CA ASN A 100 -0.28 -9.23 0.74
C ASN A 100 -0.67 -9.10 -0.75
N GLY A 101 -0.32 -7.98 -1.40
CA GLY A 101 -0.52 -7.72 -2.82
C GLY A 101 -1.75 -6.87 -3.14
N GLN A 102 -2.70 -6.69 -2.22
CA GLN A 102 -3.92 -5.92 -2.46
C GLN A 102 -3.60 -4.44 -2.65
N LEU A 103 -4.24 -3.81 -3.65
CA LEU A 103 -4.21 -2.35 -3.83
C LEU A 103 -5.41 -1.74 -3.11
N LEU A 104 -5.17 -1.12 -1.97
CA LEU A 104 -6.24 -0.65 -1.10
C LEU A 104 -6.39 0.87 -1.14
N ARG A 105 -7.63 1.34 -1.04
CA ARG A 105 -7.98 2.72 -0.63
C ARG A 105 -8.75 2.66 0.68
N ILE A 106 -8.24 3.33 1.70
CA ILE A 106 -8.90 3.48 2.99
C ILE A 106 -9.31 4.94 3.16
N VAL A 107 -10.58 5.18 3.48
CA VAL A 107 -11.08 6.53 3.77
C VAL A 107 -11.17 6.70 5.28
N PHE A 108 -10.43 7.68 5.79
CA PHE A 108 -10.40 8.05 7.20
C PHE A 108 -11.16 9.36 7.42
N GLY A 109 -12.02 9.42 8.42
CA GLY A 109 -12.58 10.65 8.96
C GLY A 109 -11.81 11.08 10.20
N VAL A 110 -11.33 12.33 10.23
CA VAL A 110 -10.50 12.86 11.32
C VAL A 110 -11.33 13.80 12.19
N CYS A 111 -11.79 13.31 13.33
CA CYS A 111 -12.68 14.02 14.25
C CYS A 111 -11.91 14.44 15.52
N GLY A 112 -11.09 15.49 15.44
CA GLY A 112 -10.23 15.90 16.55
C GLY A 112 -9.20 14.82 16.89
N GLN A 113 -9.32 14.18 18.06
CA GLN A 113 -8.41 13.11 18.49
C GLN A 113 -8.83 11.70 18.01
N GLN A 114 -10.02 11.55 17.42
CA GLN A 114 -10.54 10.26 16.96
C GLN A 114 -10.39 10.12 15.46
N VAL A 115 -9.91 8.96 15.03
CA VAL A 115 -9.83 8.60 13.61
C VAL A 115 -10.83 7.48 13.35
N LYS A 116 -11.76 7.73 12.44
CA LYS A 116 -12.78 6.77 12.00
C LYS A 116 -12.40 6.21 10.64
N VAL A 117 -12.35 4.89 10.51
CA VAL A 117 -12.28 4.22 9.22
C VAL A 117 -13.71 4.17 8.66
N ILE A 118 -13.95 4.96 7.62
CA ILE A 118 -15.28 5.13 6.99
C ILE A 118 -15.55 4.00 6.00
N THR A 119 -14.59 3.69 5.13
CA THR A 119 -14.73 2.59 4.17
C THR A 119 -13.35 2.03 3.78
N CYS A 120 -13.36 0.78 3.34
CA CYS A 120 -12.19 0.04 2.87
C CYS A 120 -12.49 -0.49 1.46
N ILE A 121 -11.61 -0.20 0.50
CA ILE A 121 -11.85 -0.52 -0.90
C ILE A 121 -10.62 -1.26 -1.44
N ASP A 122 -10.84 -2.44 -2.00
CA ASP A 122 -9.86 -3.06 -2.89
C ASP A 122 -10.09 -2.46 -4.29
N LEU A 123 -9.07 -1.80 -4.84
CA LEU A 123 -9.15 -1.09 -6.11
C LEU A 123 -9.00 -2.01 -7.33
N GLU A 124 -8.60 -3.27 -7.12
CA GLU A 124 -8.40 -4.26 -8.19
C GLU A 124 -9.48 -5.34 -8.20
N GLN A 125 -10.32 -5.38 -7.16
CA GLN A 125 -11.37 -6.38 -7.04
C GLN A 125 -12.74 -5.75 -6.83
N GLU A 126 -13.60 -5.92 -7.84
CA GLU A 126 -15.04 -5.64 -7.72
C GLU A 126 -15.74 -6.90 -7.18
N GLN A 127 -15.88 -6.97 -5.86
CA GLN A 127 -16.75 -7.93 -5.19
C GLN A 127 -18.05 -7.26 -4.77
N ASP A 128 -19.16 -7.89 -5.16
CA ASP A 128 -20.51 -7.52 -4.73
C ASP A 128 -20.68 -7.82 -3.24
N CYS A 129 -20.59 -6.77 -2.43
CA CYS A 129 -20.85 -6.80 -1.00
C CYS A 129 -22.13 -6.00 -0.72
N ASP A 130 -23.14 -6.61 -0.12
CA ASP A 130 -24.33 -5.89 0.39
C ASP A 130 -24.01 -5.19 1.72
N CYS A 131 -23.11 -4.21 1.67
CA CYS A 131 -22.71 -3.40 2.81
C CYS A 131 -23.51 -2.09 2.83
N LYS A 132 -24.32 -1.89 3.86
CA LYS A 132 -25.12 -0.69 4.11
C LYS A 132 -24.43 0.27 5.08
#